data_AF-C9YFH4-F1
#
_entry.id   AF-C9YFH4-F1
#
_cell.length_a   1.000
_cell.length_b   1.000
_cell.length_c   1.000
_cell.angle_alpha   90.00
_cell.angle_beta   90.00
_cell.angle_gamma   90.00
#
_symmetry.space_group_name_H-M   'P 1'
#
loop_
_entity.id
_entity.type
_entity.pdbx_description
1 polymer ?
#
loop_
_entity_poly.entity_id
_entity_poly.type
_entity_poly.pdbx_seq_one_letter_code
_entity_poly.pdbx_strand_id
1 'polypeptide(L)'
;MACSSAQEPQHMFDKASALTKLTAHVDAAVLFSPTGKSESDQALLDKAFADNPTLKPQLGTDKLLLQRGEKGVVVLVCTEGGAKALLEDLSCTPGIDKHHWRDEPDRICTFSLSPAACP
;
A
#
# COMPACT_ATOMS: atom_id res chain seq x y z
N MET A 1 10.55 11.43 -29.97
CA MET A 1 11.00 12.28 -28.85
C MET A 1 9.92 12.25 -27.79
N ALA A 2 10.32 12.01 -26.55
CA ALA A 2 9.49 11.50 -25.45
C ALA A 2 8.57 12.57 -24.82
N CYS A 3 7.31 12.20 -24.61
CA CYS A 3 6.45 12.76 -23.55
C CYS A 3 6.44 11.78 -22.37
N SER A 4 7.61 11.53 -21.76
CA SER A 4 7.74 10.59 -20.64
C SER A 4 7.12 11.11 -19.34
N SER A 5 6.92 12.43 -19.21
CA SER A 5 6.49 13.07 -17.96
C SER A 5 5.00 12.93 -17.65
N ALA A 6 4.15 12.63 -18.63
CA ALA A 6 2.71 12.46 -18.40
C ALA A 6 2.32 11.01 -18.03
N GLN A 7 3.15 10.02 -18.40
CA GLN A 7 2.93 8.62 -18.07
C GLN A 7 3.25 8.31 -16.60
N GLU A 8 4.25 8.99 -16.02
CA GLU A 8 4.64 8.84 -14.61
C GLU A 8 3.50 9.19 -13.63
N PRO A 9 2.80 10.35 -13.74
CA PRO A 9 1.65 10.66 -12.88
C PRO A 9 0.51 9.67 -13.01
N GLN A 10 0.13 9.28 -14.24
CA GLN A 10 -1.00 8.36 -14.45
C GLN A 10 -0.71 6.99 -13.83
N HIS A 11 0.49 6.46 -14.05
CA HIS A 11 0.92 5.21 -13.45
C HIS A 11 0.89 5.27 -11.92
N MET A 12 1.30 6.39 -11.33
CA MET A 12 1.24 6.57 -9.88
C MET A 12 -0.19 6.67 -9.33
N PHE A 13 -1.15 7.23 -10.09
CA PHE A 13 -2.56 7.23 -9.70
C PHE A 13 -3.21 5.85 -9.82
N ASP A 14 -2.87 5.08 -10.86
CA ASP A 14 -3.32 3.69 -10.99
C ASP A 14 -2.79 2.84 -9.83
N LYS A 15 -1.52 3.04 -9.46
CA LYS A 15 -0.89 2.42 -8.30
C LYS A 15 -1.55 2.82 -6.98
N ALA A 16 -1.95 4.08 -6.82
CA ALA A 16 -2.69 4.54 -5.65
C ALA A 16 -4.06 3.87 -5.55
N SER A 17 -4.79 3.73 -6.67
CA SER A 17 -6.06 3.00 -6.68
C SER A 17 -5.89 1.53 -6.31
N ALA A 18 -4.83 0.89 -6.81
CA ALA A 18 -4.50 -0.48 -6.48
C ALA A 18 -4.14 -0.62 -4.99
N LEU A 19 -3.40 0.33 -4.44
CA LEU A 19 -3.02 0.35 -3.03
C LEU A 19 -4.23 0.45 -2.12
N THR A 20 -5.17 1.37 -2.37
CA THR A 20 -6.40 1.48 -1.56
C THR A 20 -7.19 0.17 -1.51
N LYS A 21 -7.27 -0.55 -2.63
CA LYS A 21 -7.91 -1.87 -2.69
C LYS A 21 -7.13 -2.93 -1.90
N LEU A 22 -5.81 -2.93 -2.03
CA LEU A 22 -4.93 -3.84 -1.30
C LEU A 22 -5.05 -3.63 0.21
N THR A 23 -4.96 -2.38 0.68
CA THR A 23 -5.05 -2.03 2.10
C THR A 23 -6.38 -2.48 2.70
N ALA A 24 -7.50 -2.20 2.03
CA ALA A 24 -8.82 -2.64 2.47
C ALA A 24 -8.94 -4.17 2.55
N HIS A 25 -8.38 -4.89 1.56
CA HIS A 25 -8.42 -6.35 1.55
C HIS A 25 -7.55 -6.97 2.64
N VAL A 26 -6.36 -6.42 2.88
CA VAL A 26 -5.48 -6.85 3.98
C VAL A 26 -6.14 -6.59 5.33
N ASP A 27 -6.80 -5.44 5.51
CA ASP A 27 -7.53 -5.14 6.75
C ASP A 27 -8.64 -6.17 7.02
N ALA A 28 -9.44 -6.48 5.99
CA ALA A 28 -10.47 -7.51 6.08
C ALA A 28 -9.87 -8.88 6.41
N ALA A 29 -8.72 -9.24 5.82
CA ALA A 29 -8.03 -10.48 6.13
C ALA A 29 -7.53 -10.51 7.59
N VAL A 30 -7.02 -9.40 8.13
CA VAL A 30 -6.57 -9.32 9.53
C VAL A 30 -7.75 -9.43 10.50
N LEU A 31 -8.88 -8.79 10.21
CA LEU A 31 -10.04 -8.72 11.09
C LEU A 31 -10.91 -9.97 11.05
N PHE A 32 -11.13 -10.56 9.87
CA PHE A 32 -12.14 -11.59 9.67
C PHE A 32 -11.57 -12.99 9.37
N SER A 33 -10.29 -13.12 9.05
CA SER A 33 -9.67 -14.45 8.90
C SER A 33 -9.45 -15.09 10.29
N PRO A 34 -9.78 -16.38 10.48
CA PRO A 34 -9.47 -17.10 11.73
C PRO A 34 -8.00 -17.04 12.13
N THR A 35 -7.10 -16.91 11.15
CA THR A 35 -5.64 -16.85 11.35
C THR A 35 -5.06 -15.45 11.20
N GLY A 36 -5.85 -14.44 10.80
CA GLY A 36 -5.34 -13.17 10.29
C GLY A 36 -4.38 -12.45 11.24
N LYS A 37 -4.65 -12.48 12.55
CA LYS A 37 -3.78 -11.88 13.58
C LYS A 37 -2.47 -12.64 13.80
N SER A 38 -2.45 -13.94 13.54
CA SER A 38 -1.27 -14.81 13.71
C SER A 38 -0.40 -14.94 12.46
N GLU A 39 -0.91 -14.51 11.31
CA GLU A 39 -0.17 -14.60 10.06
C GLU A 39 0.93 -13.55 9.95
N SER A 40 1.97 -13.90 9.20
CA SER A 40 3.02 -12.95 8.83
C SER A 40 2.47 -11.90 7.86
N ASP A 41 3.08 -10.72 7.86
CA ASP A 41 2.69 -9.62 6.98
C ASP A 41 2.77 -10.02 5.50
N GLN A 42 3.83 -10.75 5.11
CA GLN A 42 3.98 -11.23 3.74
C GLN A 42 2.86 -12.21 3.34
N ALA A 43 2.48 -13.13 4.24
CA ALA A 43 1.39 -14.07 3.96
C ALA A 43 0.04 -13.36 3.76
N LEU A 44 -0.22 -12.29 4.53
CA LEU A 44 -1.42 -11.47 4.35
C LEU A 44 -1.43 -10.75 2.99
N LEU A 45 -0.29 -10.17 2.59
CA LEU A 45 -0.14 -9.54 1.28
C LEU A 45 -0.28 -10.56 0.13
N ASP A 46 0.34 -11.75 0.26
CA ASP A 46 0.25 -12.81 -0.74
C ASP A 46 -1.18 -13.33 -0.91
N LYS A 47 -1.93 -13.48 0.19
CA LYS A 47 -3.36 -13.81 0.13
C LYS A 47 -4.16 -12.70 -0.55
N ALA A 48 -3.91 -11.45 -0.22
CA ALA A 48 -4.61 -10.34 -0.85
C ALA A 48 -4.36 -10.28 -2.36
N PHE A 49 -3.16 -10.63 -2.82
CA PHE A 49 -2.85 -10.79 -4.24
C PHE A 49 -3.47 -12.04 -4.86
N ALA A 50 -3.56 -13.15 -4.13
CA ALA A 50 -4.22 -14.35 -4.62
C ALA A 50 -5.72 -14.11 -4.85
N ASP A 51 -6.36 -13.38 -3.95
CA ASP A 51 -7.78 -13.02 -4.04
C ASP A 51 -8.02 -11.95 -5.12
N ASN A 52 -7.06 -11.04 -5.34
CA ASN A 52 -7.14 -9.96 -6.32
C ASN A 52 -5.89 -9.93 -7.24
N PRO A 53 -5.76 -10.86 -8.20
CA PRO A 53 -4.55 -11.02 -9.00
C PRO A 53 -4.21 -9.83 -9.90
N THR A 54 -5.17 -8.94 -10.13
CA THR A 54 -4.98 -7.70 -10.90
C THR A 54 -4.20 -6.62 -10.16
N LEU A 55 -4.11 -6.68 -8.82
CA LEU A 55 -3.40 -5.67 -8.03
C LEU A 55 -1.88 -5.77 -8.18
N LYS A 56 -1.36 -7.00 -8.28
CA LYS A 56 0.08 -7.25 -8.39
C LYS A 56 0.74 -6.55 -9.60
N PRO A 57 0.22 -6.68 -10.83
CA PRO A 57 0.79 -5.93 -11.97
C PRO A 57 0.62 -4.40 -11.86
N GLN A 58 -0.39 -3.90 -11.13
CA GLN A 58 -0.60 -2.46 -10.92
C GLN A 58 0.38 -1.86 -9.89
N LEU A 59 0.77 -2.64 -8.88
CA LEU A 59 1.78 -2.24 -7.90
C LEU A 59 3.21 -2.48 -8.41
N GLY A 60 3.39 -3.40 -9.36
CA GLY A 60 4.68 -3.66 -10.01
C GLY A 60 5.64 -4.45 -9.11
N THR A 61 6.93 -4.16 -9.22
CA THR A 61 8.01 -4.78 -8.42
C THR A 61 8.35 -3.98 -7.15
N ASP A 62 7.55 -2.97 -6.83
CA ASP A 62 7.77 -2.13 -5.66
C ASP A 62 7.67 -2.91 -4.35
N LYS A 63 8.47 -2.49 -3.39
CA LYS A 63 8.49 -3.09 -2.06
C LYS A 63 7.27 -2.63 -1.27
N LEU A 64 6.57 -3.58 -0.66
CA LEU A 64 5.43 -3.32 0.21
C LEU A 64 5.83 -3.57 1.66
N LEU A 65 5.43 -2.66 2.53
CA LEU A 65 5.51 -2.81 3.98
C LEU A 65 4.09 -2.72 4.55
N LEU A 66 3.81 -3.55 5.55
CA LEU A 66 2.53 -3.56 6.27
C LEU A 66 2.77 -3.25 7.73
N GLN A 67 1.98 -2.35 8.29
CA GLN A 67 1.89 -2.12 9.73
C GLN A 67 0.46 -2.40 10.20
N ARG A 68 0.32 -3.26 11.20
CA ARG A 68 -0.98 -3.67 11.76
C ARG A 68 -1.25 -2.95 13.08
N GLY A 69 -2.50 -2.58 13.30
CA GLY A 69 -3.01 -2.13 14.59
C GLY A 69 -4.30 -2.87 14.95
N GLU A 70 -4.87 -2.53 16.10
CA GLU A 70 -6.13 -3.15 16.54
C GLU A 70 -7.35 -2.74 15.71
N LYS A 71 -7.30 -1.53 15.13
CA LYS A 71 -8.43 -0.86 14.47
C LYS A 71 -8.29 -0.70 12.96
N GLY A 72 -7.14 -1.11 12.41
CA GLY A 72 -6.86 -0.94 11.00
C GLY A 72 -5.43 -1.35 10.66
N VAL A 73 -5.07 -1.13 9.41
CA VAL A 73 -3.73 -1.38 8.87
C VAL A 73 -3.23 -0.18 8.08
N VAL A 74 -1.91 -0.10 7.92
CA VAL A 74 -1.23 0.82 7.00
C VAL A 74 -0.43 0.00 6.01
N VAL A 75 -0.57 0.28 4.72
CA VAL A 75 0.33 -0.25 3.69
C VAL A 75 1.16 0.88 3.11
N LEU A 76 2.48 0.67 3.08
CA LEU A 76 3.46 1.59 2.51
C LEU A 76 4.09 0.95 1.28
N VAL A 77 4.01 1.65 0.15
CA VAL A 77 4.70 1.31 -1.10
C VAL A 77 6.00 2.08 -1.16
N CYS A 78 7.08 1.37 -1.41
CA CYS A 78 8.40 1.92 -1.63
C CYS A 78 8.95 1.50 -2.97
N THR A 79 9.89 2.27 -3.51
CA THR A 79 10.68 1.86 -4.69
C THR A 79 11.19 0.42 -4.53
N GLU A 80 11.35 -0.33 -5.62
CA GLU A 80 11.88 -1.71 -5.61
C GLU A 80 13.08 -1.94 -4.66
N GLY A 81 14.05 -1.02 -4.63
CA GLY A 81 15.22 -1.10 -3.72
C GLY A 81 14.95 -0.75 -2.25
N GLY A 82 13.72 -0.35 -1.92
CA GLY A 82 13.28 0.02 -0.58
C GLY A 82 13.85 1.34 -0.04
N ALA A 83 14.46 2.18 -0.88
CA ALA A 83 15.10 3.41 -0.43
C ALA A 83 14.09 4.54 -0.17
N LYS A 84 13.13 4.72 -1.09
CA LYS A 84 12.18 5.85 -1.05
C LYS A 84 10.74 5.39 -0.91
N ALA A 85 9.95 6.15 -0.16
CA ALA A 85 8.51 5.99 -0.06
C ALA A 85 7.82 6.57 -1.31
N LEU A 86 6.79 5.88 -1.80
CA LEU A 86 6.00 6.29 -2.97
C LEU A 86 4.57 6.63 -2.59
N LEU A 87 3.89 5.72 -1.89
CA LEU A 87 2.48 5.84 -1.51
C LEU A 87 2.27 5.22 -0.13
N GLU A 88 1.37 5.77 0.66
CA GLU A 88 1.01 5.22 1.98
C GLU A 88 -0.48 5.41 2.24
N ASP A 89 -1.11 4.38 2.79
CA ASP A 89 -2.57 4.28 2.86
C ASP A 89 -3.02 3.60 4.16
N LEU A 90 -4.03 4.18 4.82
CA LEU A 90 -4.74 3.63 5.98
C LEU A 90 -6.02 2.93 5.51
N SER A 91 -6.37 1.81 6.14
CA SER A 91 -7.58 1.05 5.76
C SER A 91 -8.92 1.73 6.04
N CYS A 92 -8.92 2.78 6.88
CA CYS A 92 -10.13 3.43 7.38
C CYS A 92 -10.50 4.74 6.65
N THR A 93 -9.80 5.08 5.58
CA THR A 93 -10.10 6.27 4.75
C THR A 93 -10.62 5.84 3.38
N PRO A 94 -11.46 6.65 2.71
CA PRO A 94 -12.08 6.27 1.44
C PRO A 94 -11.14 6.36 0.22
N GLY A 95 -9.90 6.84 0.39
CA GLY A 95 -8.95 7.00 -0.69
C GLY A 95 -7.55 7.22 -0.16
N ILE A 96 -6.57 7.23 -1.07
CA ILE A 96 -5.15 7.31 -0.77
C ILE A 96 -4.78 8.46 0.18
N ASP A 97 -4.13 8.14 1.30
CA ASP A 97 -3.76 9.13 2.32
C ASP A 97 -2.52 9.96 1.98
N LYS A 98 -1.50 9.32 1.39
CA LYS A 98 -0.22 9.98 1.09
C LYS A 98 0.30 9.65 -0.30
N HIS A 99 0.62 10.71 -1.05
CA HIS A 99 1.35 10.66 -2.31
C HIS A 99 2.80 11.12 -2.13
N HIS A 100 3.60 10.34 -1.38
CA HIS A 100 5.01 10.65 -1.10
C HIS A 100 5.82 10.96 -2.36
N TRP A 101 5.57 10.23 -3.45
CA TRP A 101 6.24 10.46 -4.74
C TRP A 101 6.11 11.89 -5.29
N ARG A 102 5.02 12.60 -4.95
CA ARG A 102 4.71 13.95 -5.41
C ARG A 102 5.05 14.99 -4.34
N ASP A 103 4.65 14.71 -3.11
CA ASP A 103 4.64 15.70 -2.02
C ASP A 103 5.98 15.68 -1.25
N GLU A 104 6.67 14.54 -1.20
CA GLU A 104 7.94 14.32 -0.49
C GLU A 104 8.87 13.34 -1.25
N PRO A 105 9.36 13.67 -2.46
CA PRO A 105 10.00 12.71 -3.39
C PRO A 105 11.32 12.09 -2.91
N ASP A 106 11.93 12.64 -1.85
CA ASP A 106 13.13 12.11 -1.20
C ASP A 106 12.85 11.45 0.15
N ARG A 107 11.57 11.24 0.48
CA ARG A 107 11.17 10.60 1.72
C ARG A 107 11.69 9.18 1.78
N ILE A 108 12.40 8.86 2.87
CA ILE A 108 12.86 7.51 3.16
C ILE A 108 11.67 6.54 3.33
N CYS A 109 11.87 5.27 2.97
CA CYS A 109 10.85 4.22 3.08
C CYS A 109 10.55 3.85 4.55
N THR A 110 9.80 4.70 5.24
CA THR A 110 9.36 4.51 6.63
C THR A 110 7.94 5.04 6.81
N PHE A 111 7.14 4.36 7.63
CA PHE A 111 5.76 4.75 7.92
C PHE A 111 5.69 6.19 8.47
N SER A 112 4.73 6.95 7.95
CA SER A 112 4.31 8.26 8.43
C SER A 112 2.95 8.21 9.13
N LEU A 113 2.14 7.22 8.77
CA LEU A 113 0.82 6.97 9.32
C LEU A 113 0.89 5.94 10.44
N SER A 114 -0.17 5.88 11.24
CA SER A 114 -0.32 4.89 12.31
C SER A 114 -1.69 4.25 12.20
N PRO A 115 -1.80 2.90 12.27
CA PRO A 115 -3.09 2.23 12.25
C PRO A 115 -3.97 2.57 13.47
N ALA A 116 -3.39 3.15 14.53
CA ALA A 116 -4.15 3.67 15.67
C ALA A 116 -4.94 4.95 15.36
N ALA A 117 -4.70 5.59 14.20
CA ALA A 117 -5.47 6.73 13.72
C ALA A 117 -6.88 6.32 13.24
N CYS A 118 -7.10 5.04 12.98
CA CYS A 118 -8.43 4.52 12.65
C CYS A 118 -9.36 4.54 13.88
N PRO A 119 -10.64 4.91 13.70
CA PRO A 119 -11.60 5.10 14.79
C PRO A 119 -11.94 3.83 15.56
#